data_AF-A0A0R3Q8E1-F1
#
_entry.id   AF-A0A0R3Q8E1-F1
#
_cell.length_a   1.000
_cell.length_b   1.000
_cell.length_c   1.000
_cell.angle_alpha   90.00
_cell.angle_beta   90.00
_cell.angle_gamma   90.00
#
_symmetry.space_group_name_H-M   'P 1'
#
loop_
_entity.id
_entity.type
_entity.pdbx_description
1 polymer ?
#
loop_
_entity_poly.entity_id
_entity_poly.type
_entity_poly.pdbx_seq_one_letter_code
_entity_poly.pdbx_strand_id
1 'polypeptide(L)' 'LKYLTKKYLKRNSLRDWLRVVASSKDTYELRYFRINQDDEDIGDNKKDDEDADNNK' A
#
# COMPACT_ATOMS: atom_id res chain seq x y z
N LEU A 1 -10.56 -5.62 3.35
CA LEU A 1 -9.52 -5.42 4.38
C LEU A 1 -8.40 -4.45 3.94
N LYS A 2 -7.89 -4.57 2.70
CA LYS A 2 -6.81 -3.73 2.12
C LYS A 2 -6.91 -2.22 2.42
N TYR A 3 -8.09 -1.62 2.23
CA TYR A 3 -8.27 -0.17 2.42
C TYR A 3 -8.05 0.27 3.87
N LEU A 4 -8.71 -0.40 4.83
CA LEU A 4 -8.60 -0.04 6.25
C LEU A 4 -7.16 -0.20 6.75
N THR A 5 -6.48 -1.28 6.35
CA THR A 5 -5.06 -1.49 6.68
C THR A 5 -4.18 -0.41 6.07
N LYS A 6 -4.35 -0.07 4.79
CA LYS A 6 -3.63 1.04 4.14
C LYS A 6 -3.91 2.41 4.81
N LYS A 7 -5.14 2.65 5.27
CA LYS A 7 -5.53 3.88 5.98
C LYS A 7 -4.84 3.98 7.33
N TYR A 8 -4.81 2.88 8.09
CA TYR A 8 -4.08 2.80 9.36
C TYR A 8 -2.58 3.03 9.17
N LEU A 9 -1.95 2.38 8.17
CA LEU A 9 -0.52 2.57 7.89
C LEU A 9 -0.18 4.00 7.48
N LYS A 10 -1.08 4.72 6.79
CA LYS A 10 -0.88 6.16 6.48
C LYS A 10 -0.91 7.02 7.75
N ARG A 11 -1.86 6.77 8.65
CA ARG A 11 -2.03 7.57 9.86
C ARG A 11 -0.85 7.44 10.83
N ASN A 12 -0.17 6.29 10.81
CA ASN A 12 0.98 6.02 11.67
C ASN A 12 2.33 6.19 10.95
N SER A 13 2.35 6.77 9.74
CA SER A 13 3.58 6.94 8.93
C SER A 13 4.38 5.65 8.70
N LEU A 14 3.70 4.50 8.59
CA LEU A 14 4.33 3.19 8.38
C LEU A 14 4.46 2.81 6.90
N ARG A 15 4.06 3.70 5.97
CA ARG A 15 4.04 3.41 4.53
C ARG A 15 5.43 3.31 3.90
N ASP A 16 6.40 3.94 4.53
CA ASP A 16 7.78 3.98 4.04
C ASP A 16 8.49 2.64 4.31
N TRP A 17 7.97 1.87 5.27
CA TRP A 17 8.56 0.59 5.68
C TRP A 17 7.71 -0.61 5.31
N LEU A 18 6.38 -0.48 5.26
CA LEU A 18 5.45 -1.60 5.14
C LEU A 18 4.49 -1.47 3.95
N ARG A 19 4.37 -2.55 3.18
CA ARG A 19 3.41 -2.68 2.07
C ARG A 19 2.42 -3.82 2.33
N VAL A 20 1.13 -3.56 2.09
CA VAL A 20 0.09 -4.59 2.07
C VAL A 20 0.08 -5.27 0.70
N VAL A 21 0.30 -6.58 0.67
CA VAL A 21 0.29 -7.41 -0.55
C VAL A 21 -0.80 -8.48 -0.43
N ALA A 22 -1.52 -8.76 -1.51
CA ALA A 22 -2.46 -9.89 -1.55
C ALA A 22 -1.68 -11.16 -1.91
N SER A 23 -1.72 -12.15 -1.03
CA SER A 23 -1.12 -13.48 -1.25
C SER A 23 -2.10 -14.41 -1.96
N SER A 24 -3.40 -14.20 -1.75
CA SER A 24 -4.51 -14.90 -2.39
C SER A 24 -5.76 -14.01 -2.38
N LYS A 25 -6.88 -14.45 -2.98
CA LYS A 25 -8.12 -13.66 -3.12
C LYS A 25 -8.58 -13.01 -1.81
N ASP A 26 -8.50 -13.75 -0.70
CA ASP A 26 -8.96 -13.31 0.62
C ASP A 26 -7.83 -13.15 1.65
N THR A 27 -6.57 -13.34 1.26
CA THR A 27 -5.42 -13.31 2.17
C THR A 27 -4.50 -12.13 1.86
N TYR A 28 -4.20 -11.34 2.89
CA TYR A 28 -3.30 -10.19 2.80
C TYR A 28 -2.14 -10.34 3.79
N GLU A 29 -0.96 -9.95 3.35
CA GLU A 29 0.28 -9.99 4.13
C GLU A 29 0.92 -8.60 4.16
N LEU A 30 1.69 -8.32 5.21
CA LEU A 30 2.54 -7.14 5.31
C LEU A 30 3.98 -7.53 4.95
N ARG A 31 4.57 -6.81 3.99
CA ARG A 31 5.97 -6.99 3.60
C ARG A 31 6.78 -5.76 4.00
N TYR A 32 7.90 -6.01 4.67
CA TYR A 32 8.89 -4.99 5.01
C TYR A 32 9.90 -4.84 3.88
N PHE A 33 10.21 -3.60 3.51
CA PHE A 33 11.28 -3.28 2.57
C PHE A 33 12.25 -2.33 3.26
N ARG A 34 13.52 -2.71 3.32
CA ARG A 34 14.60 -1.81 3.73
C ARG A 34 14.95 -0.97 2.51
N ILE A 35 14.30 0.18 2.36
CA ILE A 35 14.68 1.15 1.33
C ILE A 35 15.93 1.84 1.85
N ASN A 36 17.05 1.70 1.13
CA ASN A 36 18.24 2.51 1.41
C ASN A 36 17.87 3.96 1.14
N GLN A 37 18.20 4.84 2.07
CA GLN A 37 17.66 6.20 2.21
C GLN A 37 18.03 7.18 1.09
N ASP A 38 18.61 6.69 -0.03
CA ASP A 38 19.21 7.52 -1.08
C ASP A 38 18.27 7.82 -2.26
N ASP A 39 17.07 7.22 -2.32
CA ASP A 39 16.06 7.54 -3.34
C ASP A 39 14.93 8.39 -2.72
N GLU A 40 15.27 9.62 -2.34
CA GLU A 40 14.33 10.72 -2.10
C GLU A 40 13.61 11.08 -3.41
N ASP A 41 12.54 10.36 -3.77
CA ASP A 41 11.41 10.89 -4.55
C ASP A 41 10.36 9.79 -4.80
N ILE A 42 9.49 9.53 -3.83
CA ILE A 42 8.20 8.88 -4.12
C ILE A 42 7.09 9.85 -3.73
N GLY A 43 7.03 10.92 -4.51
CA GLY A 43 5.94 11.88 -4.55
C GLY A 43 4.60 11.19 -4.74
N ASP A 44 3.66 11.58 -3.88
CA ASP A 44 2.21 11.61 -4.07
C ASP A 44 1.65 10.80 -5.26
N ASN A 45 1.38 9.52 -5.04
CA ASN A 45 0.33 8.83 -5.80
C ASN A 45 -1.05 9.29 -5.31
N LYS A 46 -1.43 10.51 -5.67
CA LYS A 46 -2.83 10.94 -5.89
C LYS A 46 -3.27 10.45 -7.27
N LYS A 47 -3.40 9.13 -7.45
CA LYS A 47 -3.99 8.50 -8.64
C LYS A 47 -4.51 7.12 -8.26
N ASP A 48 -5.65 7.03 -7.56
CA ASP A 48 -6.30 5.73 -7.29
C ASP A 48 -7.84 5.85 -7.17
N ASP A 49 -8.45 7.02 -7.48
CA ASP A 49 -9.91 7.19 -7.45
C ASP A 49 -10.58 6.93 -8.83
N GLU A 50 -9.84 6.46 -9.84
CA GLU A 50 -10.39 6.07 -11.14
C GLU A 50 -10.08 4.59 -11.45
N ASP A 51 -11.17 3.87 -11.71
CA ASP A 51 -11.29 2.60 -12.42
C ASP A 51 -10.84 1.29 -11.73
N ALA A 52 -11.82 0.58 -11.17
CA ALA A 52 -11.99 -0.85 -11.38
C ALA A 52 -13.43 -1.28 -11.04
N ASP A 53 -14.38 -0.93 -11.91
CA ASP A 53 -15.44 -1.88 -12.24
C ASP A 53 -14.75 -3.12 -12.83
N ASN A 54 -14.76 -4.22 -12.09
CA ASN A 54 -14.48 -5.55 -12.60
C ASN A 54 -14.86 -6.59 -11.55
N ASN A 55 -16.12 -7.00 -11.58
CA ASN A 55 -16.45 -8.40 -11.36
C ASN A 55 -17.72 -8.77 -12.15
N LYS A 56 -17.50 -9.24 -13.38
CA LYS A 56 -18.45 -10.12 -14.08
C LYS A 56 -18.40 -11.51 -13.46
#